data_AF-A0A950J1I1-F1
#
_entry.id   AF-A0A950J1I1-F1
#
_cell.length_a   1.000
_cell.length_b   1.000
_cell.length_c   1.000
_cell.angle_alpha   90.00
_cell.angle_beta   90.00
_cell.angle_gamma   90.00
#
_symmetry.space_group_name_H-M   'P 1'
#
loop_
_entity.id
_entity.type
_entity.pdbx_description
1 polymer ?
#
loop_
_entity_poly.entity_id
_entity_poly.type
_entity_poly.pdbx_seq_one_letter_code
_entity_poly.pdbx_strand_id
1 'polypeptide(L)' 'MKRCLPAWLQHYQRHWLAGDLTAGIVVTLLLLPQSLAYALLAGLPVQAGLYA' A
#
# COMPACT_ATOMS: atom_id res chain seq x y z
N MET A 1 8.82 19.38 21.25
CA MET A 1 8.47 19.26 19.81
C MET A 1 8.26 17.77 19.53
N LYS A 2 7.02 17.32 19.28
CA LYS A 2 6.69 15.90 19.11
C LYS A 2 7.29 15.41 17.79
N ARG A 3 8.01 14.28 17.82
CA ARG A 3 8.62 13.69 16.62
C ARG A 3 7.49 13.15 15.75
N CYS A 4 7.19 13.80 14.62
CA CYS A 4 6.15 13.38 13.68
C CYS A 4 6.54 12.16 12.83
N LEU A 5 7.77 11.65 12.98
CA LEU A 5 8.28 10.51 12.22
C LEU A 5 8.27 9.24 13.08
N PRO A 6 7.85 8.09 12.51
CA PRO A 6 7.87 6.83 13.22
C PRO A 6 9.31 6.36 13.48
N ALA A 7 9.51 5.69 14.62
CA ALA A 7 10.85 5.30 15.09
C ALA A 7 11.60 4.35 14.13
N TRP A 8 10.87 3.53 13.38
CA TRP A 8 11.45 2.60 12.40
C TRP A 8 12.15 3.33 11.24
N LEU A 9 11.64 4.51 10.85
CA LEU A 9 12.18 5.26 9.72
C LEU A 9 13.60 5.76 10.00
N GLN A 10 13.92 6.05 11.28
CA GLN A 10 15.25 6.49 11.69
C GLN A 10 16.31 5.38 11.64
N HIS A 11 15.85 4.12 11.66
CA HIS A 11 16.71 2.93 11.60
C HIS A 11 16.61 2.23 10.24
N TYR A 12 15.97 2.87 9.26
CA TYR A 12 15.75 2.29 7.94
C TYR A 12 17.08 2.13 7.20
N GLN A 13 17.40 0.91 6.82
CA GLN A 13 18.64 0.61 6.10
C GLN A 13 18.40 0.70 4.60
N ARG A 14 19.30 1.39 3.88
CA ARG A 14 19.21 1.52 2.41
C ARG A 14 19.18 0.17 1.69
N HIS A 15 19.74 -0.88 2.28
CA HIS A 15 19.73 -2.20 1.70
C HIS A 15 18.32 -2.85 1.66
N TRP A 16 17.38 -2.37 2.48
CA TRP A 16 15.99 -2.84 2.47
C TRP A 16 15.19 -2.30 1.29
N LEU A 17 15.61 -1.17 0.70
CA LEU A 17 14.87 -0.46 -0.34
C LEU A 17 14.52 -1.34 -1.54
N ALA A 18 15.45 -2.18 -1.99
CA ALA A 18 15.21 -3.07 -3.11
C ALA A 18 14.12 -4.11 -2.79
N GLY A 19 14.19 -4.71 -1.61
CA GLY A 19 13.18 -5.65 -1.12
C GLY A 19 11.81 -4.99 -0.98
N ASP A 20 11.76 -3.84 -0.32
CA ASP A 20 10.52 -3.09 -0.10
C ASP A 20 9.90 -2.61 -1.42
N LEU A 21 10.70 -2.25 -2.42
CA LEU A 21 10.21 -1.89 -3.74
C LEU A 21 9.59 -3.08 -4.46
N THR A 22 10.26 -4.24 -4.44
CA THR A 22 9.69 -5.47 -5.03
C THR A 22 8.42 -5.90 -4.31
N ALA A 23 8.42 -5.88 -2.98
CA ALA A 23 7.25 -6.22 -2.17
C ALA A 23 6.09 -5.24 -2.44
N GLY A 24 6.38 -3.94 -2.50
CA GLY A 24 5.40 -2.90 -2.84
C GLY A 24 4.73 -3.16 -4.18
N ILE A 25 5.51 -3.44 -5.23
CA ILE A 25 4.97 -3.76 -6.57
C ILE A 25 4.07 -5.00 -6.52
N VAL A 26 4.54 -6.08 -5.91
CA VAL A 26 3.77 -7.33 -5.80
C VAL A 26 2.47 -7.10 -5.04
N VAL A 27 2.53 -6.43 -3.89
CA VAL A 27 1.35 -6.12 -3.08
C VAL A 27 0.37 -5.23 -3.85
N THR A 28 0.85 -4.21 -4.57
CA THR A 28 -0.03 -3.38 -5.41
C THR A 28 -0.71 -4.20 -6.50
N LEU A 29 0.01 -5.09 -7.19
CA LEU A 29 -0.57 -5.95 -8.23
C LEU A 29 -1.62 -6.92 -7.69
N LEU A 30 -1.49 -7.36 -6.45
CA LEU A 30 -2.47 -8.23 -5.79
C LEU A 30 -3.68 -7.45 -5.28
N LEU A 31 -3.45 -6.33 -4.59
CA LEU A 31 -4.51 -5.57 -3.92
C LEU A 31 -5.38 -4.78 -4.90
N LEU A 32 -4.82 -4.28 -6.00
CA LEU A 32 -5.57 -3.50 -6.98
C LEU A 32 -6.76 -4.28 -7.55
N PRO A 33 -6.60 -5.48 -8.16
CA PRO A 33 -7.77 -6.22 -8.64
C PRO A 33 -8.71 -6.65 -7.51
N GLN A 34 -8.18 -6.97 -6.32
CA GLN A 34 -8.98 -7.37 -5.16
C GLN A 34 -9.87 -6.23 -4.65
N SER A 35 -9.35 -5.00 -4.56
CA SER A 35 -10.12 -3.85 -4.08
C SER A 35 -11.20 -3.42 -5.08
N LEU A 36 -10.91 -3.51 -6.38
CA LEU A 36 -11.92 -3.29 -7.42
C LEU A 36 -13.03 -4.34 -7.35
N ALA A 37 -12.69 -5.61 -7.09
CA ALA A 37 -13.68 -6.67 -6.90
C ALA A 37 -14.59 -6.39 -5.69
N TYR A 38 -14.04 -5.88 -4.58
CA TYR A 38 -14.85 -5.49 -3.44
C TYR A 38 -15.76 -4.29 -3.72
N ALA A 39 -15.29 -3.28 -4.46
CA ALA A 39 -16.14 -2.16 -4.88
C ALA A 39 -17.33 -2.65 -5.72
N LEU A 40 -17.08 -3.56 -6.66
CA LEU A 40 -18.13 -4.19 -7.48
C LEU A 40 -19.11 -5.01 -6.63
N LEU A 41 -18.63 -5.81 -5.67
CA LEU A 41 -19.48 -6.58 -4.75
C LEU A 41 -20.35 -5.69 -3.86
N ALA A 42 -19.84 -4.51 -3.49
CA ALA A 42 -20.59 -3.50 -2.73
C ALA A 42 -21.56 -2.66 -3.59
N GLY A 43 -21.61 -2.87 -4.91
CA GLY A 43 -22.43 -2.08 -5.84
C GLY A 43 -21.93 -0.65 -6.04
N LEU A 44 -20.68 -0.36 -5.69
CA LEU A 44 -20.06 0.96 -5.80
C LEU A 44 -19.39 1.13 -7.18
N PRO A 45 -19.17 2.40 -7.61
CA PRO A 45 -18.29 2.65 -8.74
C PRO A 45 -16.89 2.09 -8.47
N VAL A 46 -16.28 1.47 -9.48
CA VAL A 46 -14.97 0.79 -9.39
C VAL A 46 -13.87 1.69 -8.81
N GLN A 47 -13.91 2.99 -9.09
CA GLN A 47 -12.95 3.97 -8.58
C GLN A 47 -12.94 4.05 -7.05
N ALA A 48 -14.05 3.71 -6.38
CA ALA A 48 -14.10 3.63 -4.92
C ALA A 48 -13.13 2.57 -4.38
N GLY A 49 -12.88 1.48 -5.12
CA GLY A 49 -11.90 0.46 -4.76
C GLY A 49 -10.44 0.95 -4.83
N LEU A 50 -10.16 2.05 -5.53
CA LEU A 50 -8.83 2.65 -5.56
C LEU A 50 -8.56 3.59 -4.36
N TYR A 51 -9.60 4.04 -3.66
CA TYR A 51 -9.52 4.99 -2.56
C TYR A 51 -9.73 4.36 -1.17
N ALA A 52 -10.17 3.10 -1.13
CA ALA A 52 -10.43 2.35 0.10
C ALA A 52 -9.12 2.01 0.84
#